data_AF-A0A813KFT6-F1
#
_entry.id   AF-A0A813KFT6-F1
#
_cell.length_a   1.000
_cell.length_b   1.000
_cell.length_c   1.000
_cell.angle_alpha   90.00
_cell.angle_beta   90.00
_cell.angle_gamma   90.00
#
_symmetry.space_group_name_H-M   'P 1'
#
loop_
_entity.id
_entity.type
_entity.pdbx_description
1 polymer ?
#
loop_
_entity_poly.entity_id
_entity_poly.type
_entity_poly.pdbx_seq_one_letter_code
_entity_poly.pdbx_strand_id
1 'polypeptide(L)'
;VIDYAGRFPTPFHIYHEQQIRDAVRGLNKAFSWCPGFRNHFAVKATPNPFIMQILKEEGCGSDCSSMAELVLSERMGLTGEEIMFTSNNTPLK
;
A
#
# COMPACT_ATOMS: atom_id res chain seq x y z
N VAL A 1 -15.27 -7.98 -17.50
CA VAL A 1 -14.62 -6.82 -18.17
C VAL A 1 -15.54 -6.17 -19.19
N ILE A 2 -16.08 -6.91 -20.18
CA ILE A 2 -17.03 -6.35 -21.18
C ILE A 2 -18.25 -5.69 -20.52
N ASP A 3 -18.83 -6.33 -19.49
CA ASP A 3 -19.95 -5.75 -18.72
C ASP A 3 -19.59 -4.41 -18.06
N TYR A 4 -18.41 -4.32 -17.43
CA TYR A 4 -17.94 -3.08 -16.80
C TYR A 4 -17.68 -1.97 -17.83
N ALA A 5 -17.19 -2.31 -19.02
CA ALA A 5 -16.95 -1.34 -20.09
C ALA A 5 -18.24 -0.71 -20.65
N GLY A 6 -19.38 -1.42 -20.56
CA GLY A 6 -20.69 -0.84 -20.87
C GLY A 6 -21.25 0.07 -19.79
N ARG A 7 -20.72 -0.01 -18.56
CA ARG A 7 -21.24 0.69 -17.36
C ARG A 7 -20.36 1.86 -16.90
N PHE A 8 -19.06 1.83 -17.19
CA PHE A 8 -18.09 2.84 -16.76
C PHE A 8 -17.31 3.39 -17.97
N PRO A 9 -17.06 4.72 -18.04
CA PRO A 9 -16.24 5.30 -19.10
C PRO A 9 -14.84 4.69 -19.16
N THR A 10 -14.37 4.39 -20.37
CA THR A 10 -13.04 3.82 -20.62
C THR A 10 -12.01 4.89 -20.99
N PRO A 11 -10.73 4.72 -20.61
CA PRO A 11 -10.14 3.57 -19.92
C PRO A 11 -10.30 3.63 -18.39
N PHE A 12 -10.33 2.47 -17.74
CA PHE A 12 -10.36 2.35 -16.29
C PHE A 12 -9.48 1.19 -15.80
N HIS A 13 -9.12 1.23 -14.51
CA HIS A 13 -8.43 0.14 -13.83
C HIS A 13 -9.42 -0.67 -13.00
N ILE A 14 -9.22 -1.99 -12.93
CA ILE A 14 -9.93 -2.89 -12.01
C ILE A 14 -8.92 -3.46 -11.04
N TYR A 15 -9.21 -3.34 -9.74
CA TYR A 15 -8.44 -3.96 -8.67
C TYR A 15 -9.28 -5.06 -8.02
N HIS A 16 -8.67 -6.23 -7.77
CA HIS A 16 -9.34 -7.37 -7.16
C HIS A 16 -8.93 -7.49 -5.69
N GLU A 17 -9.72 -6.92 -4.78
CA GLU A 17 -9.40 -6.81 -3.36
C GLU A 17 -8.98 -8.15 -2.73
N GLN A 18 -9.73 -9.23 -2.97
CA GLN A 18 -9.41 -10.53 -2.39
C GLN A 18 -8.02 -11.03 -2.80
N GLN A 19 -7.57 -10.74 -4.03
CA GLN A 19 -6.24 -11.14 -4.49
C GLN A 19 -5.14 -10.31 -3.82
N ILE A 20 -5.41 -9.03 -3.55
CA ILE A 20 -4.50 -8.16 -2.79
C ILE A 20 -4.32 -8.71 -1.37
N ARG A 21 -5.42 -9.04 -0.70
CA ARG A 21 -5.39 -9.62 0.66
C ARG A 21 -4.66 -10.96 0.69
N ASP A 22 -4.96 -11.85 -0.25
CA ASP A 22 -4.33 -13.17 -0.32
C ASP A 22 -2.82 -13.07 -0.60
N ALA A 23 -2.39 -12.11 -1.41
CA ALA A 23 -0.98 -11.85 -1.65
C ALA A 23 -0.25 -11.40 -0.38
N VAL A 24 -0.83 -10.47 0.39
CA VAL A 24 -0.25 -10.02 1.67
C VAL A 24 -0.17 -11.18 2.67
N ARG A 25 -1.24 -11.95 2.82
CA ARG A 25 -1.27 -13.12 3.72
C ARG A 25 -0.24 -14.17 3.33
N GLY A 26 -0.08 -14.42 2.03
CA GLY A 26 0.94 -15.32 1.49
C GLY A 26 2.35 -14.87 1.88
N LEU A 27 2.65 -13.58 1.73
CA LEU A 27 3.94 -13.01 2.12
C LEU A 27 4.16 -13.10 3.64
N ASN A 28 3.19 -12.70 4.45
CA ASN A 28 3.29 -12.78 5.91
C ASN A 28 3.51 -14.23 6.38
N LYS A 29 2.85 -15.21 5.75
CA LYS A 29 3.08 -16.64 6.01
C LYS A 29 4.50 -17.07 5.66
N ALA A 30 5.06 -16.60 4.54
CA ALA A 30 6.42 -16.95 4.14
C ALA A 30 7.49 -16.41 5.12
N PHE A 31 7.20 -15.31 5.80
CA PHE A 31 8.08 -14.68 6.79
C PHE A 31 7.68 -14.98 8.24
N SER A 32 6.80 -15.94 8.50
CA SER A 32 6.32 -16.26 9.85
C SER A 32 7.43 -16.74 10.81
N TRP A 33 8.59 -17.11 10.27
CA TRP A 33 9.78 -17.49 11.04
C TRP A 33 10.55 -16.28 11.62
N CYS A 34 10.25 -15.06 11.18
CA CYS A 34 10.93 -13.83 11.59
C CYS A 34 10.04 -13.01 12.55
N PRO A 35 10.28 -13.05 13.87
CA PRO A 35 9.50 -12.29 14.84
C PRO A 35 9.60 -10.79 14.56
N GLY A 36 8.46 -10.10 14.60
CA GLY A 36 8.41 -8.66 14.34
C GLY A 36 8.48 -8.25 12.87
N PHE A 37 8.48 -9.21 11.93
CA PHE A 37 8.35 -8.88 10.51
C PHE A 37 7.06 -8.10 10.25
N ARG A 38 7.20 -6.92 9.65
CA ARG A 38 6.10 -6.12 9.10
C ARG A 38 6.41 -5.80 7.65
N ASN A 39 5.50 -6.18 6.76
CA ASN A 39 5.59 -5.76 5.37
C ASN A 39 5.26 -4.27 5.24
N HIS A 40 6.16 -3.49 4.67
CA HIS A 40 5.94 -2.07 4.35
C HIS A 40 5.68 -1.93 2.85
N PHE A 41 4.46 -1.57 2.48
CA PHE A 41 4.07 -1.44 1.08
C PHE A 41 4.68 -0.19 0.46
N ALA A 42 5.40 -0.34 -0.65
CA ALA A 42 5.93 0.78 -1.42
C ALA A 42 4.80 1.61 -2.02
N VAL A 43 4.50 2.77 -1.42
CA VAL A 43 3.34 3.60 -1.79
C VAL A 43 3.40 4.05 -3.25
N LYS A 44 4.61 4.35 -3.75
CA LYS A 44 4.88 4.67 -5.16
C LYS A 44 4.36 3.63 -6.16
N ALA A 45 4.22 2.36 -5.76
CA ALA A 45 3.73 1.31 -6.66
C ALA A 45 2.25 1.52 -7.02
N THR A 46 1.43 1.95 -6.06
CA THR A 46 0.02 2.27 -6.28
C THR A 46 -0.49 3.19 -5.17
N PRO A 47 -0.35 4.54 -5.32
CA PRO A 47 -0.72 5.51 -4.29
C PRO A 47 -2.24 5.75 -4.25
N ASN A 48 -3.01 4.67 -4.08
CA ASN A 48 -4.46 4.68 -4.00
C ASN A 48 -4.90 4.50 -2.54
N PRO A 49 -5.60 5.48 -1.93
CA PRO A 49 -6.08 5.42 -0.55
C PRO A 49 -6.85 4.14 -0.20
N PHE A 50 -7.72 3.67 -1.10
CA PHE A 50 -8.54 2.49 -0.84
C PHE A 50 -7.69 1.21 -0.80
N ILE A 51 -6.68 1.11 -1.65
CA ILE A 51 -5.75 -0.03 -1.64
C ILE A 51 -4.86 0.05 -0.39
N MET A 52 -4.36 1.23 -0.05
CA MET A 52 -3.58 1.43 1.17
C MET A 52 -4.38 1.06 2.43
N GLN A 53 -5.68 1.38 2.47
CA GLN A 53 -6.58 0.99 3.56
C GLN A 53 -6.71 -0.54 3.66
N ILE A 54 -6.91 -1.24 2.53
CA ILE A 54 -6.93 -2.72 2.50
C ILE A 54 -5.61 -3.30 3.03
N LEU A 55 -4.47 -2.76 2.59
CA LEU A 55 -3.15 -3.22 3.03
C LEU A 55 -2.91 -2.97 4.52
N LYS A 56 -3.35 -1.81 5.04
CA LYS A 56 -3.30 -1.48 6.47
C LYS A 56 -4.13 -2.46 7.30
N GLU A 57 -5.32 -2.83 6.84
CA GLU A 57 -6.19 -3.82 7.50
C GLU A 57 -5.55 -5.21 7.56
N GLU A 58 -4.70 -5.56 6.58
CA GLU A 58 -3.89 -6.79 6.59
C GLU A 58 -2.57 -6.65 7.39
N GLY A 59 -2.38 -5.53 8.09
CA GLY A 59 -1.24 -5.29 8.99
C GLY A 59 0.02 -4.74 8.31
N CYS A 60 -0.05 -4.31 7.05
CA CYS A 60 1.07 -3.67 6.39
C CYS A 60 1.33 -2.25 6.92
N GLY A 61 2.61 -1.86 6.95
CA GLY A 61 3.02 -0.46 7.01
C GLY A 61 3.15 0.16 5.60
N SER A 62 3.68 1.38 5.53
CA SER A 62 3.99 2.08 4.28
C SER A 62 5.49 2.34 4.13
N ASP A 63 6.04 2.05 2.96
CA ASP A 63 7.34 2.54 2.51
C ASP A 63 7.14 3.77 1.62
N CYS A 64 7.65 4.91 2.10
CA CYS A 64 7.49 6.24 1.53
C CYS A 64 8.84 6.78 1.06
N SER A 65 8.84 7.40 -0.11
CA SER A 65 10.00 7.98 -0.77
C SER A 65 9.83 9.46 -1.11
N SER A 66 8.67 10.05 -0.77
CA SER A 66 8.39 11.47 -0.99
C SER A 66 7.48 12.07 0.09
N MET A 67 7.45 13.40 0.20
CA MET A 67 6.53 14.09 1.11
C MET A 67 5.05 13.80 0.79
N ALA A 68 4.70 13.66 -0.50
CA ALA A 68 3.34 13.34 -0.91
C ALA A 68 2.91 11.95 -0.40
N GLU A 69 3.81 10.97 -0.43
CA GLU A 69 3.56 9.61 0.09
C GLU A 69 3.44 9.59 1.61
N LEU A 70 4.23 10.42 2.32
CA LEU A 70 4.10 10.60 3.77
C LEU A 70 2.74 11.19 4.15
N VAL A 71 2.33 12.28 3.49
CA VAL A 71 1.01 12.91 3.73
C VAL A 71 -0.13 11.94 3.41
N LEU A 72 -0.01 11.16 2.34
CA LEU A 72 -1.01 10.17 1.97
C LEU A 72 -1.11 9.06 3.03
N SER A 73 0.02 8.55 3.52
CA SER A 73 0.06 7.50 4.54
C SER A 73 -0.49 8.00 5.88
N GLU A 74 -0.15 9.24 6.28
CA GLU A 74 -0.70 9.89 7.46
C GLU A 74 -2.23 10.04 7.37
N ARG A 75 -2.76 10.42 6.20
CA ARG A 75 -4.22 10.51 5.98
C ARG A 75 -4.93 9.16 6.07
N MET A 76 -4.23 8.06 5.77
CA MET A 76 -4.73 6.70 6.00
C MET A 76 -4.52 6.23 7.45
N GLY A 77 -3.98 7.10 8.31
CA GLY A 77 -3.71 6.83 9.72
C GLY A 77 -2.58 5.84 9.96
N LEU A 78 -1.64 5.72 9.02
CA LEU A 78 -0.35 5.06 9.24
C LEU A 78 0.60 6.12 9.79
N THR A 79 1.19 5.87 10.97
CA THR A 79 2.10 6.84 11.62
C THR A 79 3.22 6.13 12.37
N GLY A 80 4.25 6.88 12.77
CA GLY A 80 5.34 6.35 13.60
C GLY A 80 6.07 5.17 12.95
N GLU A 81 6.20 4.06 13.69
CA GLU A 81 6.90 2.84 13.26
C GLU A 81 6.19 2.08 12.13
N GLU A 82 4.99 2.50 11.73
CA GLU A 82 4.30 1.94 10.57
C GLU A 82 4.79 2.55 9.24
N ILE A 83 5.65 3.57 9.30
CA ILE A 83 6.22 4.24 8.14
C ILE A 83 7.72 3.97 8.06
N MET A 84 8.16 3.43 6.92
CA MET A 84 9.56 3.44 6.50
C MET A 84 9.76 4.59 5.51
N PHE A 85 10.74 5.47 5.76
CA PHE A 85 11.06 6.56 4.84
C PHE A 85 12.40 6.31 4.14
N THR A 86 12.35 6.00 2.84
CA THR A 86 13.49 5.51 2.04
C THR A 86 13.90 6.46 0.89
N SER A 87 13.68 7.76 1.08
CA SER A 87 14.03 8.78 0.09
C SER A 87 15.56 8.97 -0.04
N ASN A 88 16.05 9.00 -1.27
CA ASN A 88 17.45 9.34 -1.58
C ASN A 88 17.67 10.83 -1.89
N ASN A 89 16.60 11.61 -2.06
CA ASN A 89 16.65 13.03 -2.39
C ASN A 89 15.66 13.79 -1.50
N THR A 90 15.96 13.79 -0.21
CA THR A 90 15.19 14.54 0.79
C THR A 90 15.82 15.91 0.94
N PRO A 91 15.13 17.01 0.57
CA PRO A 91 15.65 18.34 0.83
C PRO A 91 15.90 18.49 2.33
N LEU A 92 17.13 18.83 2.70
CA LEU A 92 17.41 19.31 4.05
C LEU A 92 16.62 20.62 4.24
N LYS A 93 15.94 20.75 5.37
CA LYS A 93 15.41 22.04 5.80
C LYS A 93 16.55 23.04 6.00
#